data_AF-A0A1G2G8A2-F1
#
_entry.id   AF-A0A1G2G8A2-F1
#
_cell.length_a   1.000
_cell.length_b   1.000
_cell.length_c   1.000
_cell.angle_alpha   90.00
_cell.angle_beta   90.00
_cell.angle_gamma   90.00
#
_symmetry.space_group_name_H-M   'P 1'
#
loop_
_entity.id
_entity.type
_entity.pdbx_description
1 polymer ?
#
loop_
_entity_poly.entity_id
_entity_poly.type
_entity_poly.pdbx_seq_one_letter_code
_entity_poly.pdbx_strand_id
1 'polypeptide(L)'
;MRKISPIVLLSLAGMALAATVFSAALTPEEQRTKDLQAQIDALKKELLAMQKSLAAISSTPQTPLRYNLYRGVSDASTGGEVSRLQAYLSEDIKIYPEQIVSGYFGTLTEKAVQRWQAKNRVVSSGSPATTGYGIVGPKTRAAVNAAMAKATAAPMITKATATSSPVGKSITLTGTGFLPTGNIIRLGDGIIRNIDSKDTKTIVFTVPQFVDAPCSLLTPPCPDSASALSPGRYTLFVANRNGTSNALLFTVTSSGSATSNIVLSTSGTIYIAQPLTGSMASSNSIYAHFGDLSLKDSLAITQKGLPKDATASVGGCSPQPCSRKNTVTIRPTTPTGTYQIQVTATSKDTKSITGYTLIVTPSTSFSFGLEDPRDIAIAKPLSGTITASNTINVLYKGGVSENVTVTQTGFPTDVTGSATLSTCKPGCSLKNNISVRSTSKSGNYTIFVTATNGKATSTATYTLSISDAVPFTYTIEDSGDISITRPSDTLTTSSDSNVFYVTHLTGYKQTMSFLQTGLPSGATATSIASCTATCTRTNTISVRSTTPTGSYPITVTVTSGTIKKTTSYTLIIR
;
A
#
# COMPACT_ATOMS: atom_id res chain seq x y z
N MET A 1 -100.67 27.88 26.06
CA MET A 1 -101.54 27.19 25.10
C MET A 1 -100.77 26.97 23.82
N ARG A 2 -100.80 25.72 23.34
CA ARG A 2 -100.49 25.20 22.00
C ARG A 2 -99.06 25.38 21.46
N LYS A 3 -98.34 24.27 21.15
CA LYS A 3 -98.45 23.43 19.93
C LYS A 3 -98.01 24.26 18.70
N ILE A 4 -97.17 23.83 17.77
CA ILE A 4 -97.02 22.51 17.12
C ILE A 4 -95.61 22.45 16.48
N SER A 5 -95.08 21.23 16.34
CA SER A 5 -94.27 20.67 15.21
C SER A 5 -94.70 21.20 13.80
N PRO A 6 -94.18 20.74 12.64
CA PRO A 6 -93.15 19.72 12.37
C PRO A 6 -92.16 20.05 11.18
N ILE A 7 -91.14 19.18 11.03
CA ILE A 7 -90.60 18.51 9.80
C ILE A 7 -90.26 19.36 8.55
N VAL A 8 -89.07 19.13 7.96
CA VAL A 8 -88.84 18.63 6.56
C VAL A 8 -87.34 18.64 6.21
N LEU A 9 -86.87 17.51 5.67
CA LEU A 9 -85.63 17.28 4.92
C LEU A 9 -85.54 18.16 3.65
N LEU A 10 -84.36 18.66 3.28
CA LEU A 10 -83.71 18.33 1.98
C LEU A 10 -82.37 19.07 1.84
N SER A 11 -81.44 18.37 1.22
CA SER A 11 -80.13 18.81 0.74
C SER A 11 -80.14 20.12 -0.05
N LEU A 12 -79.15 21.00 0.15
CA LEU A 12 -78.22 21.44 -0.90
C LEU A 12 -77.10 22.32 -0.33
N ALA A 13 -75.96 22.27 -1.01
CA ALA A 13 -74.73 22.98 -0.75
C ALA A 13 -74.89 24.51 -0.60
N GLY A 14 -74.06 25.10 0.28
CA GLY A 14 -74.04 26.54 0.48
C GLY A 14 -73.07 26.95 1.59
N MET A 15 -71.83 27.18 1.19
CA MET A 15 -70.68 27.69 1.94
C MET A 15 -70.92 29.05 2.64
N ALA A 16 -70.16 29.31 3.73
CA ALA A 16 -69.94 30.56 4.50
C ALA A 16 -70.68 30.64 5.87
N LEU A 17 -70.16 31.13 6.99
CA LEU A 17 -68.85 31.60 7.46
C LEU A 17 -68.97 31.82 8.99
N ALA A 18 -67.84 31.80 9.71
CA ALA A 18 -67.63 32.24 11.09
C ALA A 18 -68.02 31.28 12.23
N ALA A 19 -67.13 30.32 12.49
CA ALA A 19 -66.95 29.78 13.84
C ALA A 19 -65.74 30.50 14.47
N THR A 20 -66.01 31.32 15.48
CA THR A 20 -65.01 31.97 16.34
C THR A 20 -64.11 30.93 16.98
N VAL A 21 -62.81 31.01 16.72
CA VAL A 21 -61.79 30.12 17.31
C VAL A 21 -61.53 30.59 18.75
N PHE A 22 -62.11 29.90 19.73
CA PHE A 22 -61.62 29.98 21.11
C PHE A 22 -60.33 29.15 21.18
N SER A 23 -59.18 29.82 21.10
CA SER A 23 -57.89 29.20 21.41
C SER A 23 -57.81 28.96 22.91
N ALA A 24 -58.02 27.72 23.36
CA ALA A 24 -57.72 27.33 24.73
C ALA A 24 -56.20 27.40 24.94
N ALA A 25 -55.75 28.35 25.75
CA ALA A 25 -54.36 28.44 26.16
C ALA A 25 -54.02 27.22 27.05
N LEU A 26 -52.94 26.52 26.71
CA LEU A 26 -52.43 25.36 27.47
C LEU A 26 -52.17 25.76 28.93
N THR A 27 -52.51 24.87 29.86
CA THR A 27 -52.25 25.13 31.29
C THR A 27 -50.73 25.22 31.55
N PRO A 28 -50.28 25.96 32.60
CA PRO A 28 -48.85 26.12 32.88
C PRO A 28 -48.09 24.80 33.07
N GLU A 29 -48.74 23.73 33.55
CA GLU A 29 -48.13 22.40 33.67
C GLU A 29 -48.02 21.65 32.33
N GLU A 30 -49.01 21.78 31.44
CA GLU A 30 -48.95 21.23 30.08
C GLU A 30 -47.88 21.93 29.24
N GLN A 31 -47.71 23.24 29.42
CA GLN A 31 -46.64 23.98 28.77
C GLN A 31 -45.27 23.56 29.31
N ARG A 32 -45.14 23.36 30.63
CA ARG A 32 -43.88 22.94 31.26
C ARG A 32 -43.49 21.51 30.89
N THR A 33 -44.44 20.59 30.77
CA THR A 33 -44.18 19.22 30.31
C THR A 33 -43.80 19.18 28.83
N LYS A 34 -44.42 20.03 27.99
CA LYS A 34 -44.03 20.18 26.58
C LYS A 34 -42.62 20.76 26.41
N ASP A 35 -42.25 21.75 27.22
CA ASP A 35 -40.90 22.31 27.23
C ASP A 35 -39.86 21.31 27.75
N LEU A 36 -40.16 20.56 28.82
CA LEU A 36 -39.28 19.48 29.29
C LEU A 36 -39.10 18.38 28.23
N GLN A 37 -40.17 18.03 27.52
CA GLN A 37 -40.10 17.02 26.45
C GLN A 37 -39.27 17.53 25.26
N ALA A 38 -39.42 18.80 24.88
CA ALA A 38 -38.59 19.43 23.86
C ALA A 38 -37.11 19.49 24.28
N GLN A 39 -36.82 19.76 25.55
CA GLN A 39 -35.45 19.72 26.09
C GLN A 39 -34.87 18.30 26.06
N ILE A 40 -35.65 17.28 26.42
CA ILE A 40 -35.23 15.87 26.34
C ILE A 40 -34.90 15.48 24.89
N ASP A 41 -35.73 15.90 23.93
CA ASP A 41 -35.52 15.55 22.51
C ASP A 41 -34.35 16.31 21.89
N ALA A 42 -34.12 17.56 22.31
CA ALA A 42 -32.92 18.32 21.97
C ALA A 42 -31.65 17.65 22.55
N LEU A 43 -31.68 17.25 23.82
CA LEU A 43 -30.55 16.59 24.48
C LEU A 43 -30.24 15.21 23.87
N LYS A 44 -31.28 14.45 23.47
CA LYS A 44 -31.12 13.19 22.73
C LYS A 44 -30.47 13.40 21.37
N LYS A 45 -30.84 14.47 20.66
CA LYS A 45 -30.28 14.81 19.35
C LYS A 45 -28.80 15.21 19.47
N GLU A 46 -28.46 15.95 20.52
CA GLU A 46 -27.09 16.30 20.85
C GLU A 46 -26.26 15.07 21.25
N LEU A 47 -26.84 14.16 22.06
CA LEU A 47 -26.22 12.86 22.39
C LEU A 47 -25.96 12.01 21.14
N LEU A 48 -26.90 11.96 20.18
CA LEU A 48 -26.73 11.28 18.89
C LEU A 48 -25.64 11.91 18.03
N ALA A 49 -25.56 13.24 18.01
CA ALA A 49 -24.52 13.97 17.29
C ALA A 49 -23.14 13.73 17.92
N MET A 50 -23.06 13.69 19.25
CA MET A 50 -21.84 13.45 20.02
C MET A 50 -21.41 11.97 19.95
N GLN A 51 -22.34 11.02 19.89
CA GLN A 51 -22.06 9.61 19.60
C GLN A 51 -21.54 9.43 18.16
N LYS A 52 -22.08 10.18 17.19
CA LYS A 52 -21.63 10.17 15.80
C LYS A 52 -20.23 10.78 15.65
N SER A 53 -19.90 11.83 16.41
CA SER A 53 -18.54 12.38 16.46
C SER A 53 -17.56 11.45 17.20
N LEU A 54 -17.98 10.75 18.27
CA LEU A 54 -17.17 9.69 18.90
C LEU A 54 -16.90 8.51 17.97
N ALA A 55 -17.87 8.11 17.14
CA ALA A 55 -17.69 7.06 16.12
C ALA A 55 -16.67 7.47 15.03
N ALA A 56 -16.60 8.76 14.69
CA ALA A 56 -15.61 9.31 13.75
C ALA A 56 -14.20 9.47 14.37
N ILE A 57 -14.11 9.65 15.70
CA ILE A 57 -12.83 9.71 16.44
C ILE A 57 -12.34 8.30 16.81
N SER A 58 -13.23 7.29 16.87
CA SER A 58 -12.91 5.89 17.14
C SER A 58 -12.46 5.09 15.90
N SER A 59 -12.51 5.65 14.69
CA SER A 59 -11.79 5.05 13.56
C SER A 59 -10.32 5.41 13.67
N THR A 60 -9.56 4.57 14.38
CA THR A 60 -8.10 4.59 14.27
C THR A 60 -7.74 4.54 12.78
N PRO A 61 -6.90 5.46 12.26
CA PRO A 61 -6.48 5.41 10.87
C PRO A 61 -5.80 4.07 10.64
N GLN A 62 -6.50 3.17 9.94
CA GLN A 62 -6.00 1.83 9.63
C GLN A 62 -4.76 2.02 8.77
N THR A 63 -3.59 1.66 9.29
CA THR A 63 -2.33 1.81 8.56
C THR A 63 -2.38 0.88 7.34
N PRO A 64 -2.41 1.44 6.11
CA PRO A 64 -2.51 0.63 4.91
C PRO A 64 -1.27 -0.24 4.77
N LEU A 65 -1.42 -1.41 4.15
CA LEU A 65 -0.28 -2.21 3.74
C LEU A 65 0.51 -1.43 2.69
N ARG A 66 1.84 -1.45 2.80
CA ARG A 66 2.78 -0.75 1.91
C ARG A 66 3.75 -1.71 1.22
N TYR A 67 4.10 -2.81 1.87
CA TYR A 67 5.06 -3.78 1.35
C TYR A 67 4.40 -4.81 0.43
N ASN A 68 5.20 -5.39 -0.47
CA ASN A 68 4.80 -6.64 -1.13
C ASN A 68 4.90 -7.77 -0.11
N LEU A 69 3.80 -8.47 0.15
CA LEU A 69 3.78 -9.58 1.10
C LEU A 69 3.71 -10.91 0.34
N TYR A 70 4.63 -11.82 0.67
CA TYR A 70 4.79 -13.10 0.00
C TYR A 70 5.44 -14.10 0.97
N ARG A 71 5.46 -15.38 0.62
CA ARG A 71 5.97 -16.41 1.51
C ARG A 71 7.40 -16.11 1.99
N GLY A 72 7.62 -16.16 3.30
CA GLY A 72 8.92 -15.93 3.93
C GLY A 72 9.09 -14.54 4.54
N VAL A 73 8.26 -13.55 4.19
CA VAL A 73 8.31 -12.25 4.86
C VAL A 73 7.65 -12.31 6.24
N SER A 74 8.16 -11.52 7.19
CA SER A 74 7.61 -11.43 8.53
C SER A 74 7.42 -9.98 8.95
N ASP A 75 6.79 -9.79 10.10
CA ASP A 75 6.63 -8.46 10.70
C ASP A 75 7.96 -7.80 11.03
N ALA A 76 9.03 -8.57 11.24
CA ALA A 76 10.36 -8.03 11.47
C ALA A 76 10.87 -7.20 10.29
N SER A 77 10.52 -7.57 9.04
CA SER A 77 10.91 -6.83 7.83
C SER A 77 9.82 -5.91 7.29
N THR A 78 8.59 -5.98 7.83
CA THR A 78 7.43 -5.27 7.26
C THR A 78 6.71 -4.35 8.26
N GLY A 79 7.19 -4.25 9.51
CA GLY A 79 6.59 -3.36 10.51
C GLY A 79 5.16 -3.74 10.89
N GLY A 80 4.90 -5.04 11.05
CA GLY A 80 3.59 -5.55 11.48
C GLY A 80 2.56 -5.77 10.36
N GLU A 81 2.93 -5.60 9.09
CA GLU A 81 1.99 -5.71 7.96
C GLU A 81 1.52 -7.14 7.70
N VAL A 82 2.36 -8.14 7.98
CA VAL A 82 1.96 -9.54 7.82
C VAL A 82 0.88 -9.89 8.84
N SER A 83 1.06 -9.47 10.09
CA SER A 83 0.01 -9.61 11.11
C SER A 83 -1.26 -8.88 10.72
N ARG A 84 -1.17 -7.66 10.18
CA ARG A 84 -2.36 -6.90 9.72
C ARG A 84 -3.10 -7.64 8.61
N LEU A 85 -2.39 -8.18 7.61
CA LEU A 85 -2.99 -8.98 6.55
C LEU A 85 -3.63 -10.27 7.09
N GLN A 86 -2.92 -11.01 7.93
CA GLN A 86 -3.43 -12.28 8.47
C GLN A 86 -4.68 -12.08 9.32
N ALA A 87 -4.66 -11.06 10.18
CA ALA A 87 -5.84 -10.64 10.94
C ALA A 87 -6.97 -10.19 10.01
N TYR A 88 -6.64 -9.70 8.80
CA TYR A 88 -7.64 -9.37 7.81
C TYR A 88 -8.26 -10.60 7.15
N LEU A 89 -7.44 -11.55 6.73
CA LEU A 89 -7.88 -12.76 6.04
C LEU A 89 -8.61 -13.74 6.98
N SER A 90 -8.26 -13.76 8.28
CA SER A 90 -8.83 -14.68 9.29
C SER A 90 -10.31 -14.43 9.59
N GLU A 91 -10.85 -13.30 9.16
CA GLU A 91 -12.27 -12.97 9.33
C GLU A 91 -13.21 -13.85 8.54
N ASP A 92 -12.78 -14.29 7.36
CA ASP A 92 -13.55 -15.22 6.55
C ASP A 92 -12.92 -16.59 6.68
N ILE A 93 -13.56 -17.45 7.47
CA ILE A 93 -13.11 -18.82 7.69
C ILE A 93 -13.08 -19.65 6.39
N LYS A 94 -13.79 -19.25 5.34
CA LYS A 94 -13.69 -19.87 4.01
C LYS A 94 -12.43 -19.42 3.27
N ILE A 95 -11.88 -18.26 3.61
CA ILE A 95 -10.65 -17.71 3.04
C ILE A 95 -9.42 -18.16 3.82
N TYR A 96 -9.43 -18.01 5.14
CA TYR A 96 -8.32 -18.41 6.01
C TYR A 96 -8.82 -19.28 7.17
N PRO A 97 -9.19 -20.55 6.91
CA PRO A 97 -9.74 -21.47 7.90
C PRO A 97 -8.88 -21.62 9.15
N GLU A 98 -7.57 -21.48 8.99
CA GLU A 98 -6.61 -21.69 10.05
C GLU A 98 -6.53 -20.49 11.03
N GLN A 99 -6.98 -19.29 10.61
CA GLN A 99 -7.15 -18.10 11.46
C GLN A 99 -5.91 -17.68 12.27
N ILE A 100 -4.72 -18.03 11.79
CA ILE A 100 -3.45 -17.76 12.47
C ILE A 100 -2.90 -16.39 12.09
N VAL A 101 -2.71 -15.53 13.10
CA VAL A 101 -1.97 -14.26 13.00
C VAL A 101 -0.60 -14.45 13.65
N SER A 102 0.35 -14.97 12.88
CA SER A 102 1.71 -15.28 13.35
C SER A 102 2.71 -14.15 13.11
N GLY A 103 2.35 -13.17 12.28
CA GLY A 103 3.31 -12.19 11.77
C GLY A 103 4.31 -12.79 10.79
N TYR A 104 4.10 -14.03 10.32
CA TYR A 104 4.93 -14.71 9.32
C TYR A 104 4.09 -15.21 8.16
N PHE A 105 4.41 -14.78 6.95
CA PHE A 105 3.67 -15.13 5.75
C PHE A 105 4.12 -16.52 5.30
N GLY A 106 3.39 -17.55 5.71
CA GLY A 106 3.67 -18.95 5.40
C GLY A 106 2.78 -19.54 4.29
N THR A 107 2.83 -20.87 4.16
CA THR A 107 1.96 -21.64 3.24
C THR A 107 0.48 -21.35 3.44
N LEU A 108 0.04 -21.26 4.69
CA LEU A 108 -1.37 -21.08 5.05
C LEU A 108 -1.85 -19.67 4.68
N THR A 109 -1.02 -18.65 4.94
CA THR A 109 -1.29 -17.27 4.55
C THR A 109 -1.30 -17.10 3.04
N GLU A 110 -0.39 -17.77 2.32
CA GLU A 110 -0.41 -17.78 0.85
C GLU A 110 -1.70 -18.39 0.30
N LYS A 111 -2.10 -19.57 0.80
CA LYS A 111 -3.38 -20.20 0.41
C LYS A 111 -4.57 -19.30 0.73
N ALA A 112 -4.53 -18.58 1.85
CA ALA A 112 -5.55 -17.60 2.20
C ALA A 112 -5.58 -16.43 1.21
N VAL A 113 -4.42 -15.89 0.81
CA VAL A 113 -4.34 -14.85 -0.21
C VAL A 113 -4.85 -15.35 -1.56
N GLN A 114 -4.52 -16.58 -1.96
CA GLN A 114 -5.04 -17.22 -3.18
C GLN A 114 -6.57 -17.28 -3.16
N ARG A 115 -7.15 -17.82 -2.08
CA ARG A 115 -8.61 -17.89 -1.91
C ARG A 115 -9.23 -16.49 -1.94
N TRP A 116 -8.61 -15.53 -1.27
CA TRP A 116 -9.10 -14.15 -1.22
C TRP A 116 -9.06 -13.48 -2.60
N GLN A 117 -7.97 -13.63 -3.35
CA GLN A 117 -7.81 -13.10 -4.71
C GLN A 117 -8.84 -13.69 -5.66
N ALA A 118 -9.07 -15.01 -5.59
CA ALA A 118 -10.06 -15.69 -6.40
C ALA A 118 -11.47 -15.18 -6.07
N LYS A 119 -11.81 -15.08 -4.78
CA LYS A 119 -13.11 -14.58 -4.30
C LYS A 119 -13.36 -13.13 -4.74
N ASN A 120 -12.35 -12.27 -4.67
CA ASN A 120 -12.45 -10.85 -4.98
C ASN A 120 -12.14 -10.53 -6.46
N ARG A 121 -12.03 -11.55 -7.32
CA ARG A 121 -11.78 -11.41 -8.77
C ARG A 121 -10.51 -10.59 -9.10
N VAL A 122 -9.50 -10.67 -8.25
CA VAL A 122 -8.20 -10.03 -8.48
C VAL A 122 -7.35 -10.93 -9.41
N VAL A 123 -7.18 -12.19 -9.03
CA VAL A 123 -6.51 -13.26 -9.79
C VAL A 123 -7.06 -14.60 -9.28
N SER A 124 -7.42 -15.53 -10.18
CA SER A 124 -8.03 -16.81 -9.81
C SER A 124 -7.23 -18.06 -10.17
N SER A 125 -6.13 -17.92 -10.92
CA SER A 125 -5.27 -19.03 -11.32
C SER A 125 -3.86 -18.55 -11.68
N GLY A 126 -2.94 -19.48 -11.90
CA GLY A 126 -1.53 -19.21 -12.15
C GLY A 126 -0.67 -19.35 -10.90
N SER A 127 0.46 -18.68 -10.87
CA SER A 127 1.43 -18.78 -9.77
C SER A 127 1.79 -17.39 -9.24
N PRO A 128 2.46 -17.31 -8.07
CA PRO A 128 3.09 -16.07 -7.61
C PRO A 128 3.92 -15.36 -8.69
N ALA A 129 4.60 -16.14 -9.54
CA ALA A 129 5.53 -15.65 -10.54
C ALA A 129 4.89 -15.25 -11.87
N THR A 130 3.71 -15.77 -12.21
CA THR A 130 3.07 -15.54 -13.51
C THR A 130 1.91 -14.56 -13.42
N THR A 131 1.02 -14.76 -12.45
CA THR A 131 -0.19 -13.95 -12.30
C THR A 131 -0.21 -13.17 -10.99
N GLY A 132 0.72 -13.45 -10.08
CA GLY A 132 0.70 -12.93 -8.71
C GLY A 132 -0.27 -13.69 -7.80
N TYR A 133 -0.67 -14.91 -8.19
CA TYR A 133 -1.59 -15.73 -7.40
C TYR A 133 -0.93 -16.26 -6.13
N GLY A 134 -1.38 -15.80 -4.97
CA GLY A 134 -0.82 -16.08 -3.64
C GLY A 134 0.12 -15.00 -3.08
N ILE A 135 0.35 -13.91 -3.81
CA ILE A 135 1.14 -12.78 -3.31
C ILE A 135 0.30 -11.52 -3.17
N VAL A 136 0.63 -10.72 -2.16
CA VAL A 136 0.11 -9.37 -1.98
C VAL A 136 1.02 -8.38 -2.71
N GLY A 137 1.04 -8.48 -4.05
CA GLY A 137 1.67 -7.50 -4.93
C GLY A 137 0.85 -6.20 -5.05
N PRO A 138 1.27 -5.21 -5.86
CA PRO A 138 0.63 -3.90 -5.91
C PRO A 138 -0.89 -3.94 -6.17
N LYS A 139 -1.36 -4.78 -7.09
CA LYS A 139 -2.80 -4.94 -7.40
C LYS A 139 -3.57 -5.54 -6.22
N THR A 140 -3.10 -6.66 -5.67
CA THR A 140 -3.72 -7.30 -4.50
C THR A 140 -3.70 -6.36 -3.30
N ARG A 141 -2.60 -5.65 -3.05
CA ARG A 141 -2.47 -4.71 -1.94
C ARG A 141 -3.45 -3.56 -2.05
N ALA A 142 -3.60 -2.97 -3.22
CA ALA A 142 -4.59 -1.92 -3.45
C ALA A 142 -6.01 -2.44 -3.15
N ALA A 143 -6.35 -3.64 -3.63
CA ALA A 143 -7.64 -4.26 -3.39
C ALA A 143 -7.87 -4.61 -1.90
N VAL A 144 -6.85 -5.15 -1.21
CA VAL A 144 -6.91 -5.47 0.21
C VAL A 144 -7.02 -4.20 1.05
N ASN A 145 -6.25 -3.16 0.75
CA ASN A 145 -6.35 -1.86 1.42
C ASN A 145 -7.74 -1.23 1.22
N ALA A 146 -8.29 -1.30 0.01
CA ALA A 146 -9.65 -0.84 -0.27
C ALA A 146 -10.70 -1.65 0.49
N ALA A 147 -10.51 -2.97 0.60
CA ALA A 147 -11.42 -3.85 1.32
C ALA A 147 -11.31 -3.71 2.85
N MET A 148 -10.11 -3.44 3.36
CA MET A 148 -9.86 -3.09 4.77
C MET A 148 -10.49 -1.74 5.13
N ALA A 149 -10.35 -0.74 4.24
CA ALA A 149 -10.94 0.58 4.41
C ALA A 149 -12.47 0.61 4.25
N LYS A 150 -13.09 -0.47 3.77
CA LYS A 150 -14.54 -0.57 3.63
C LYS A 150 -15.15 -0.84 5.00
N ALA A 151 -15.80 0.17 5.59
CA ALA A 151 -16.41 0.09 6.91
C ALA A 151 -17.44 -1.05 7.00
N THR A 152 -17.03 -2.16 7.63
CA THR A 152 -17.93 -3.17 8.17
C THR A 152 -18.58 -2.61 9.44
N ALA A 153 -19.86 -2.93 9.66
CA ALA A 153 -20.58 -2.46 10.84
C ALA A 153 -19.83 -2.84 12.13
N ALA A 154 -19.72 -1.89 13.06
CA ALA A 154 -19.13 -2.12 14.37
C ALA A 154 -19.83 -3.29 15.08
N PRO A 155 -19.12 -4.04 15.94
CA PRO A 155 -19.75 -5.09 16.73
C PRO A 155 -20.91 -4.52 17.55
N MET A 156 -21.91 -5.33 17.87
CA MET A 156 -23.03 -4.92 18.71
C MET A 156 -23.35 -6.04 19.70
N ILE A 157 -23.35 -5.73 20.99
CA ILE A 157 -23.77 -6.62 22.06
C ILE A 157 -25.30 -6.53 22.16
N THR A 158 -25.97 -7.65 21.93
CA THR A 158 -27.44 -7.77 22.03
C THR A 158 -27.87 -8.30 23.39
N LYS A 159 -27.09 -9.19 24.01
CA LYS A 159 -27.42 -9.84 25.29
C LYS A 159 -26.16 -10.34 26.00
N ALA A 160 -26.25 -10.51 27.31
CA ALA A 160 -25.30 -11.29 28.11
C ALA A 160 -26.04 -12.34 28.94
N THR A 161 -25.38 -13.47 29.25
CA THR A 161 -25.96 -14.50 30.13
C THR A 161 -26.21 -14.00 31.54
N ALA A 162 -25.37 -13.08 32.03
CA ALA A 162 -25.59 -12.35 33.26
C ALA A 162 -24.96 -10.95 33.18
N THR A 163 -25.58 -9.97 33.83
CA THR A 163 -25.08 -8.59 33.98
C THR A 163 -24.32 -8.37 35.29
N SER A 164 -24.13 -9.44 36.08
CA SER A 164 -23.32 -9.42 37.29
C SER A 164 -22.69 -10.79 37.54
N SER A 165 -21.44 -10.83 37.98
CA SER A 165 -20.75 -12.10 38.30
C SER A 165 -19.54 -11.87 39.20
N PRO A 166 -19.17 -12.84 40.05
CA PRO A 166 -17.90 -12.81 40.75
C PRO A 166 -16.74 -13.07 39.78
N VAL A 167 -15.53 -12.64 40.17
CA VAL A 167 -14.28 -13.01 39.50
C VAL A 167 -14.13 -14.54 39.43
N GLY A 168 -13.66 -15.06 38.29
CA GLY A 168 -13.41 -16.49 38.06
C GLY A 168 -14.59 -17.27 37.46
N LYS A 169 -15.75 -16.64 37.25
CA LYS A 169 -16.90 -17.26 36.56
C LYS A 169 -17.01 -16.79 35.11
N SER A 170 -17.50 -17.69 34.25
CA SER A 170 -17.64 -17.42 32.82
C SER A 170 -18.96 -16.74 32.47
N ILE A 171 -18.88 -15.80 31.54
CA ILE A 171 -19.98 -15.02 30.99
C ILE A 171 -19.98 -15.18 29.48
N THR A 172 -21.17 -15.25 28.89
CA THR A 172 -21.35 -15.31 27.45
C THR A 172 -22.06 -14.04 26.99
N LEU A 173 -21.44 -13.33 26.06
CA LEU A 173 -22.03 -12.22 25.33
C LEU A 173 -22.60 -12.76 24.02
N THR A 174 -23.79 -12.30 23.64
CA THR A 174 -24.43 -12.58 22.35
C THR A 174 -24.56 -11.27 21.58
N GLY A 175 -24.25 -11.28 20.29
CA GLY A 175 -24.19 -10.07 19.49
C GLY A 175 -24.04 -10.32 18.00
N THR A 176 -23.74 -9.25 17.29
CA THR A 176 -23.44 -9.24 15.85
C THR A 176 -22.10 -8.55 15.61
N GLY A 177 -21.43 -8.87 14.50
CA GLY A 177 -20.16 -8.21 14.13
C GLY A 177 -18.96 -8.59 15.00
N PHE A 178 -19.07 -9.64 15.82
CA PHE A 178 -17.91 -10.27 16.46
C PHE A 178 -17.07 -11.00 15.42
N LEU A 179 -15.75 -10.87 15.52
CA LEU A 179 -14.82 -11.56 14.62
C LEU A 179 -14.55 -12.97 15.13
N PRO A 180 -14.16 -13.92 14.28
CA PRO A 180 -13.72 -15.22 14.75
C PRO A 180 -12.55 -15.14 15.74
N THR A 181 -11.61 -14.22 15.51
CA THR A 181 -10.42 -13.96 16.33
C THR A 181 -10.17 -12.46 16.46
N GLY A 182 -9.45 -12.03 17.48
CA GLY A 182 -9.01 -10.62 17.60
C GLY A 182 -10.07 -9.67 18.13
N ASN A 183 -11.11 -10.18 18.80
CA ASN A 183 -11.95 -9.33 19.65
C ASN A 183 -11.22 -9.04 20.96
N ILE A 184 -11.48 -7.86 21.48
CA ILE A 184 -11.00 -7.37 22.76
C ILE A 184 -12.21 -7.01 23.58
N ILE A 185 -12.31 -7.55 24.80
CA ILE A 185 -13.30 -7.07 25.76
C ILE A 185 -12.65 -5.95 26.53
N ARG A 186 -13.25 -4.76 26.52
CA ARG A 186 -12.85 -3.65 27.38
C ARG A 186 -13.82 -3.61 28.55
N LEU A 187 -13.28 -3.70 29.76
CA LEU A 187 -14.05 -3.79 31.00
C LEU A 187 -13.54 -2.71 31.95
N GLY A 188 -14.31 -1.63 32.07
CA GLY A 188 -13.82 -0.38 32.65
C GLY A 188 -12.64 0.17 31.85
N ASP A 189 -11.58 0.52 32.56
CA ASP A 189 -10.36 1.04 31.96
C ASP A 189 -9.43 -0.06 31.43
N GLY A 190 -9.68 -1.33 31.75
CA GLY A 190 -8.83 -2.44 31.34
C GLY A 190 -9.37 -3.26 30.16
N ILE A 191 -8.54 -4.17 29.65
CA ILE A 191 -8.83 -4.99 28.47
C ILE A 191 -8.56 -6.48 28.71
N ILE A 192 -9.26 -7.32 27.95
CA ILE A 192 -9.06 -8.75 27.81
C ILE A 192 -8.87 -9.03 26.32
N ARG A 193 -7.71 -9.59 25.95
CA ARG A 193 -7.27 -9.73 24.56
C ARG A 193 -7.66 -11.06 23.95
N ASN A 194 -7.66 -11.10 22.62
CA ASN A 194 -7.74 -12.31 21.80
C ASN A 194 -8.88 -13.24 22.24
N ILE A 195 -10.07 -12.66 22.43
CA ILE A 195 -11.25 -13.45 22.72
C ILE A 195 -11.88 -13.87 21.40
N ASP A 196 -11.94 -15.18 21.19
CA ASP A 196 -12.49 -15.77 19.98
C ASP A 196 -14.01 -15.83 20.02
N SER A 197 -14.64 -15.70 18.86
CA SER A 197 -16.08 -15.92 18.65
C SER A 197 -16.25 -16.96 17.55
N LYS A 198 -16.28 -18.25 17.94
CA LYS A 198 -16.28 -19.38 16.98
C LYS A 198 -17.44 -19.33 15.98
N ASP A 199 -18.58 -18.79 16.40
CA ASP A 199 -19.82 -18.67 15.62
C ASP A 199 -20.08 -17.23 15.13
N THR A 200 -19.16 -16.29 15.37
CA THR A 200 -19.29 -14.84 15.10
C THR A 200 -20.49 -14.14 15.77
N LYS A 201 -21.12 -14.82 16.72
CA LYS A 201 -22.33 -14.38 17.42
C LYS A 201 -22.18 -14.40 18.93
N THR A 202 -21.33 -15.27 19.46
CA THR A 202 -21.12 -15.46 20.89
C THR A 202 -19.66 -15.30 21.29
N ILE A 203 -19.43 -14.61 22.39
CA ILE A 203 -18.13 -14.42 23.01
C ILE A 203 -18.21 -14.95 24.43
N VAL A 204 -17.39 -15.94 24.76
CA VAL A 204 -17.33 -16.51 26.13
C VAL A 204 -16.03 -16.05 26.77
N PHE A 205 -16.12 -15.44 27.94
CA PHE A 205 -14.95 -15.03 28.71
C PHE A 205 -15.17 -15.29 30.21
N THR A 206 -14.08 -15.53 30.93
CA THR A 206 -14.10 -15.60 32.39
C THR A 206 -13.84 -14.22 32.96
N VAL A 207 -14.67 -13.75 33.88
CA VAL A 207 -14.47 -12.47 34.57
C VAL A 207 -13.11 -12.54 35.27
N PRO A 208 -12.11 -11.79 34.79
CA PRO A 208 -10.75 -11.99 35.25
C PRO A 208 -10.55 -11.27 36.59
N GLN A 209 -9.53 -11.67 37.34
CA GLN A 209 -9.14 -10.91 38.54
C GLN A 209 -8.35 -9.65 38.17
N PHE A 210 -7.69 -9.66 37.00
CA PHE A 210 -6.87 -8.58 36.48
C PHE A 210 -7.21 -8.31 35.01
N VAL A 211 -7.14 -7.05 34.62
CA VAL A 211 -7.33 -6.59 33.24
C VAL A 211 -6.11 -5.82 32.78
N ASP A 212 -5.75 -5.98 31.51
CA ASP A 212 -4.59 -5.29 30.95
C ASP A 212 -4.90 -3.79 30.73
N ALA A 213 -3.94 -2.90 30.90
CA ALA A 213 -4.06 -1.49 30.59
C ALA A 213 -4.13 -1.32 29.06
N PRO A 214 -4.95 -0.42 28.50
CA PRO A 214 -5.10 -0.25 27.05
C PRO A 214 -3.78 0.08 26.34
N CYS A 215 -2.86 0.77 27.04
CA CYS A 215 -1.52 1.09 26.54
C CYS A 215 -0.64 -0.14 26.27
N SER A 216 -1.01 -1.32 26.76
CA SER A 216 -0.32 -2.56 26.39
C SER A 216 -0.51 -2.90 24.90
N LEU A 217 -1.48 -2.30 24.19
CA LEU A 217 -1.68 -2.48 22.74
C LEU A 217 -0.73 -1.62 21.91
N LEU A 218 0.00 -0.70 22.54
CA LEU A 218 0.94 0.19 21.88
C LEU A 218 2.30 -0.50 21.66
N THR A 219 3.06 -0.01 20.69
CA THR A 219 4.44 -0.42 20.43
C THR A 219 5.37 0.79 20.59
N PRO A 220 6.22 0.85 21.63
CA PRO A 220 6.40 -0.14 22.70
C PRO A 220 5.25 -0.11 23.74
N PRO A 221 4.95 -1.26 24.38
CA PRO A 221 3.93 -1.34 25.42
C PRO A 221 4.39 -0.66 26.72
N CYS A 222 3.43 -0.21 27.53
CA CYS A 222 3.70 0.38 28.85
C CYS A 222 4.21 -0.67 29.87
N PRO A 223 5.15 -0.29 30.76
CA PRO A 223 5.56 -1.12 31.90
C PRO A 223 4.41 -1.24 32.92
N ASP A 224 4.28 -2.41 33.54
CA ASP A 224 3.24 -2.79 34.52
C ASP A 224 1.79 -2.61 34.04
N SER A 225 1.38 -3.49 33.13
CA SER A 225 0.12 -3.36 32.40
C SER A 225 -1.07 -4.09 33.00
N ALA A 226 -1.03 -4.69 34.19
CA ALA A 226 -2.19 -5.41 34.74
C ALA A 226 -2.78 -4.71 35.97
N SER A 227 -4.08 -4.45 35.98
CA SER A 227 -4.83 -3.81 37.09
C SER A 227 -5.91 -4.73 37.65
N ALA A 228 -6.07 -4.76 38.97
CA ALA A 228 -7.06 -5.60 39.64
C ALA A 228 -8.49 -5.10 39.40
N LEU A 229 -9.43 -6.01 39.17
CA LEU A 229 -10.86 -5.68 39.22
C LEU A 229 -11.35 -5.71 40.67
N SER A 230 -11.72 -4.54 41.19
CA SER A 230 -12.44 -4.42 42.45
C SER A 230 -13.92 -4.77 42.27
N PRO A 231 -14.63 -5.19 43.33
CA PRO A 231 -16.09 -5.25 43.28
C PRO A 231 -16.65 -3.88 42.91
N GLY A 232 -17.55 -3.83 41.93
CA GLY A 232 -18.02 -2.56 41.39
C GLY A 232 -18.74 -2.68 40.06
N ARG A 233 -19.29 -1.55 39.60
CA ARG A 233 -19.96 -1.44 38.29
C ARG A 233 -18.95 -0.98 37.24
N TYR A 234 -18.92 -1.70 36.13
CA TYR A 234 -18.02 -1.48 35.01
C TYR A 234 -18.81 -1.38 33.72
N THR A 235 -18.33 -0.54 32.81
CA THR A 235 -18.78 -0.53 31.41
C THR A 235 -18.01 -1.59 30.63
N LEU A 236 -18.75 -2.46 29.96
CA LEU A 236 -18.24 -3.54 29.13
C LEU A 236 -18.52 -3.23 27.66
N PHE A 237 -17.51 -3.34 26.80
CA PHE A 237 -17.67 -3.24 25.35
C PHE A 237 -16.78 -4.25 24.65
N VAL A 238 -17.19 -4.68 23.46
CA VAL A 238 -16.39 -5.50 22.56
C VAL A 238 -15.78 -4.57 21.52
N ALA A 239 -14.46 -4.52 21.46
CA ALA A 239 -13.71 -3.79 20.45
C ALA A 239 -13.06 -4.78 19.49
N ASN A 240 -13.14 -4.49 18.20
CA ASN A 240 -12.38 -5.18 17.18
C ASN A 240 -12.02 -4.17 16.07
N ARG A 241 -11.38 -4.63 15.00
CA ARG A 241 -10.99 -3.77 13.87
C ARG A 241 -12.17 -3.09 13.15
N ASN A 242 -13.40 -3.58 13.31
CA ASN A 242 -14.61 -2.94 12.73
C ASN A 242 -15.17 -1.84 13.64
N GLY A 243 -14.60 -1.64 14.83
CA GLY A 243 -14.99 -0.61 15.78
C GLY A 243 -15.25 -1.14 17.18
N THR A 244 -15.88 -0.30 18.00
CA THR A 244 -16.27 -0.64 19.37
C THR A 244 -17.78 -0.80 19.45
N SER A 245 -18.26 -1.78 20.20
CA SER A 245 -19.69 -2.02 20.38
C SER A 245 -20.38 -0.98 21.25
N ASN A 246 -21.70 -1.07 21.32
CA ASN A 246 -22.45 -0.47 22.41
C ASN A 246 -21.91 -0.95 23.77
N ALA A 247 -22.04 -0.09 24.78
CA ALA A 247 -21.66 -0.40 26.14
C ALA A 247 -22.77 -1.22 26.84
N LEU A 248 -22.37 -2.30 27.50
CA LEU A 248 -23.17 -3.07 28.43
C LEU A 248 -22.70 -2.74 29.85
N LEU A 249 -23.63 -2.52 30.77
CA LEU A 249 -23.29 -2.31 32.16
C LEU A 249 -23.15 -3.66 32.88
N PHE A 250 -22.02 -3.88 33.54
CA PHE A 250 -21.66 -5.15 34.16
C PHE A 250 -21.17 -4.95 35.59
N THR A 251 -21.62 -5.78 36.53
CA THR A 251 -21.24 -5.67 37.95
C THR A 251 -20.34 -6.82 38.38
N VAL A 252 -19.12 -6.51 38.83
CA VAL A 252 -18.25 -7.49 39.50
C VAL A 252 -18.67 -7.58 40.96
N THR A 253 -19.15 -8.75 41.39
CA THR A 253 -19.79 -8.90 42.72
C THR A 253 -18.83 -9.23 43.85
N SER A 254 -17.66 -9.79 43.54
CA SER A 254 -16.59 -10.05 44.52
C SER A 254 -15.24 -10.16 43.83
N SER A 255 -14.18 -9.66 44.48
CA SER A 255 -12.80 -9.99 44.14
C SER A 255 -12.58 -11.49 44.39
N GLY A 256 -11.84 -12.16 43.52
CA GLY A 256 -11.59 -13.60 43.66
C GLY A 256 -11.03 -13.93 45.06
N SER A 257 -11.46 -15.04 45.65
CA SER A 257 -10.95 -15.49 46.94
C SER A 257 -9.43 -15.67 46.85
N ALA A 258 -8.68 -15.03 47.76
CA ALA A 258 -7.24 -15.19 47.88
C ALA A 258 -6.92 -16.67 48.05
N THR A 259 -6.28 -17.25 47.04
CA THR A 259 -5.76 -18.62 47.08
C THR A 259 -4.30 -18.56 46.66
N SER A 260 -3.46 -19.40 47.27
CA SER A 260 -2.05 -19.58 46.90
C SER A 260 -1.85 -20.22 45.51
N ASN A 261 -2.94 -20.43 44.76
CA ASN A 261 -2.93 -21.02 43.43
C ASN A 261 -2.20 -20.12 42.43
N ILE A 262 -1.32 -20.69 41.60
CA ILE A 262 -0.65 -19.97 40.53
C ILE A 262 -1.57 -19.88 39.31
N VAL A 263 -1.83 -18.66 38.84
CA VAL A 263 -2.47 -18.39 37.55
C VAL A 263 -1.36 -18.29 36.50
N LEU A 264 -1.43 -19.17 35.50
CA LEU A 264 -0.44 -19.28 34.43
C LEU A 264 -1.15 -19.33 33.08
N SER A 265 -0.74 -18.48 32.13
CA SER A 265 -1.25 -18.49 30.77
C SER A 265 -0.15 -18.19 29.75
N THR A 266 -0.38 -18.63 28.52
CA THR A 266 0.50 -18.49 27.36
C THR A 266 -0.28 -17.85 26.23
N SER A 267 0.38 -17.01 25.42
CA SER A 267 -0.23 -16.47 24.21
C SER A 267 0.15 -17.29 22.97
N GLY A 268 -0.83 -17.56 22.11
CA GLY A 268 -0.62 -17.96 20.72
C GLY A 268 0.19 -19.24 20.45
N THR A 269 0.48 -19.44 19.17
CA THR A 269 1.32 -20.52 18.63
C THR A 269 2.59 -19.92 18.04
N ILE A 270 3.75 -20.52 18.32
CA ILE A 270 5.04 -20.09 17.76
C ILE A 270 5.26 -20.80 16.42
N TYR A 271 5.51 -20.06 15.35
CA TYR A 271 5.85 -20.60 14.03
C TYR A 271 7.30 -20.27 13.68
N ILE A 272 8.10 -21.27 13.31
CA ILE A 272 9.49 -21.05 12.86
C ILE A 272 9.80 -21.95 11.66
N ALA A 273 10.19 -21.36 10.54
CA ALA A 273 10.73 -22.13 9.42
C ALA A 273 12.16 -22.57 9.74
N GLN A 274 12.51 -23.83 9.46
CA GLN A 274 13.87 -24.32 9.62
C GLN A 274 14.84 -23.41 8.85
N PRO A 275 15.87 -22.84 9.51
CA PRO A 275 16.89 -22.09 8.80
C PRO A 275 17.75 -23.03 7.94
N LEU A 276 18.27 -22.54 6.82
CA LEU A 276 19.28 -23.28 6.03
C LEU A 276 20.66 -23.27 6.72
N THR A 277 21.00 -22.18 7.43
CA THR A 277 22.23 -22.02 8.23
C THR A 277 21.94 -21.19 9.49
N GLY A 278 22.77 -21.33 10.54
CA GLY A 278 22.66 -20.51 11.75
C GLY A 278 21.53 -20.91 12.70
N SER A 279 20.79 -19.93 13.23
CA SER A 279 19.61 -20.15 14.08
C SER A 279 18.53 -19.12 13.79
N MET A 280 17.27 -19.49 14.02
CA MET A 280 16.10 -18.63 13.87
C MET A 280 15.28 -18.64 15.13
N ALA A 281 14.73 -17.49 15.52
CA ALA A 281 13.95 -17.35 16.74
C ALA A 281 12.59 -16.70 16.49
N SER A 282 11.60 -17.13 17.27
CA SER A 282 10.28 -16.50 17.35
C SER A 282 9.79 -16.54 18.78
N SER A 283 8.81 -15.72 19.11
CA SER A 283 8.43 -15.48 20.50
C SER A 283 6.92 -15.47 20.72
N ASN A 284 6.53 -15.87 21.91
CA ASN A 284 5.22 -15.56 22.48
C ASN A 284 5.36 -14.91 23.87
N SER A 285 4.25 -14.75 24.57
CA SER A 285 4.22 -14.21 25.93
C SER A 285 3.77 -15.30 26.91
N ILE A 286 4.41 -15.32 28.08
CA ILE A 286 3.99 -16.10 29.24
C ILE A 286 3.59 -15.12 30.34
N TYR A 287 2.42 -15.33 30.91
CA TYR A 287 1.88 -14.55 32.00
C TYR A 287 1.70 -15.42 33.23
N ALA A 288 2.27 -15.00 34.36
CA ALA A 288 2.26 -15.75 35.60
C ALA A 288 2.11 -14.85 36.83
N HIS A 289 1.26 -15.26 37.78
CA HIS A 289 1.10 -14.65 39.10
C HIS A 289 0.42 -15.61 40.09
N PHE A 290 0.47 -15.33 41.38
CA PHE A 290 -0.41 -15.94 42.38
C PHE A 290 -1.82 -15.34 42.34
N GLY A 291 -2.83 -16.14 42.65
CA GLY A 291 -4.18 -15.64 42.89
C GLY A 291 -4.24 -14.57 43.99
N ASP A 292 -3.33 -14.64 44.96
CA ASP A 292 -3.08 -13.57 45.94
C ASP A 292 -1.84 -12.73 45.54
N LEU A 293 -2.05 -11.49 45.08
CA LEU A 293 -0.97 -10.59 44.67
C LEU A 293 -0.20 -9.90 45.81
N SER A 294 -0.63 -10.10 47.07
CA SER A 294 0.17 -9.69 48.23
C SER A 294 1.44 -10.53 48.35
N LEU A 295 1.43 -11.75 47.79
CA LEU A 295 2.59 -12.61 47.68
C LEU A 295 3.56 -12.08 46.62
N LYS A 296 4.79 -11.74 47.05
CA LYS A 296 5.87 -11.25 46.19
C LYS A 296 6.96 -12.28 45.93
N ASP A 297 6.76 -13.56 46.29
CA ASP A 297 7.73 -14.63 46.04
C ASP A 297 8.05 -14.74 44.54
N SER A 298 9.18 -15.34 44.17
CA SER A 298 9.51 -15.55 42.76
C SER A 298 8.80 -16.80 42.22
N LEU A 299 8.25 -16.74 41.00
CA LEU A 299 7.78 -17.95 40.30
C LEU A 299 8.87 -18.43 39.36
N ALA A 300 9.28 -19.70 39.52
CA ALA A 300 10.17 -20.37 38.58
C ALA A 300 9.35 -20.87 37.39
N ILE A 301 9.72 -20.46 36.18
CA ILE A 301 9.06 -20.88 34.94
C ILE A 301 9.98 -21.87 34.21
N THR A 302 9.46 -23.06 33.91
CA THR A 302 10.17 -24.11 33.18
C THR A 302 9.34 -24.58 31.99
N GLN A 303 10.02 -25.13 30.97
CA GLN A 303 9.37 -25.62 29.75
C GLN A 303 9.81 -27.04 29.43
N LYS A 304 8.87 -27.85 28.93
CA LYS A 304 9.11 -29.23 28.51
C LYS A 304 8.45 -29.49 27.15
N GLY A 305 9.05 -30.37 26.35
CA GLY A 305 8.52 -30.78 25.05
C GLY A 305 9.12 -30.05 23.84
N LEU A 306 10.20 -29.27 24.03
CA LEU A 306 10.93 -28.67 22.92
C LEU A 306 11.55 -29.75 22.01
N PRO A 307 11.51 -29.58 20.68
CA PRO A 307 12.17 -30.50 19.76
C PRO A 307 13.69 -30.47 19.91
N LYS A 308 14.35 -31.51 19.40
CA LYS A 308 15.82 -31.59 19.36
C LYS A 308 16.40 -30.33 18.71
N ASP A 309 17.47 -29.79 19.29
CA ASP A 309 18.19 -28.58 18.87
C ASP A 309 17.39 -27.26 18.96
N ALA A 310 16.19 -27.29 19.53
CA ALA A 310 15.47 -26.09 19.91
C ALA A 310 15.81 -25.68 21.34
N THR A 311 15.95 -24.37 21.57
CA THR A 311 16.09 -23.79 22.90
C THR A 311 14.97 -22.80 23.14
N ALA A 312 14.52 -22.66 24.39
CA ALA A 312 13.61 -21.60 24.79
C ALA A 312 14.26 -20.78 25.90
N SER A 313 14.11 -19.47 25.81
CA SER A 313 14.50 -18.53 26.85
C SER A 313 13.24 -17.85 27.35
N VAL A 314 12.88 -18.11 28.60
CA VAL A 314 11.92 -17.31 29.36
C VAL A 314 12.59 -16.86 30.65
N GLY A 315 12.53 -15.56 30.93
CA GLY A 315 13.06 -15.04 32.19
C GLY A 315 12.24 -15.51 33.39
N GLY A 316 12.84 -15.50 34.59
CA GLY A 316 12.12 -15.75 35.84
C GLY A 316 11.03 -14.70 36.10
N CYS A 317 10.06 -15.06 36.93
CA CYS A 317 8.97 -14.18 37.33
C CYS A 317 9.25 -13.58 38.71
N SER A 318 9.92 -12.44 38.75
CA SER A 318 10.17 -11.67 39.97
C SER A 318 10.37 -10.17 39.66
N PRO A 319 9.70 -9.25 40.38
CA PRO A 319 8.50 -9.51 41.20
C PRO A 319 7.30 -9.89 40.31
N GLN A 320 6.29 -10.52 40.92
CA GLN A 320 5.02 -10.85 40.26
C GLN A 320 3.94 -9.77 40.53
N PRO A 321 2.90 -9.64 39.67
CA PRO A 321 2.63 -10.41 38.45
C PRO A 321 3.63 -10.11 37.33
N CYS A 322 3.91 -11.09 36.46
CA CYS A 322 4.82 -10.88 35.33
C CYS A 322 4.21 -11.28 33.99
N SER A 323 4.48 -10.46 32.98
CA SER A 323 4.31 -10.79 31.56
C SER A 323 5.71 -10.81 30.93
N ARG A 324 6.14 -11.97 30.44
CA ARG A 324 7.49 -12.17 29.92
C ARG A 324 7.45 -12.65 28.47
N LYS A 325 8.34 -12.09 27.65
CA LYS A 325 8.61 -12.60 26.31
C LYS A 325 9.32 -13.96 26.44
N ASN A 326 8.72 -14.99 25.88
CA ASN A 326 9.33 -16.30 25.72
C ASN A 326 9.85 -16.42 24.29
N THR A 327 11.14 -16.65 24.12
CA THR A 327 11.77 -16.75 22.80
C THR A 327 12.25 -18.17 22.56
N VAL A 328 11.69 -18.83 21.56
CA VAL A 328 12.13 -20.13 21.08
C VAL A 328 13.07 -19.93 19.90
N THR A 329 14.23 -20.56 19.95
CA THR A 329 15.25 -20.56 18.90
C THR A 329 15.44 -21.98 18.37
N ILE A 330 15.49 -22.15 17.05
CA ILE A 330 15.73 -23.44 16.38
C ILE A 330 16.95 -23.37 15.47
N ARG A 331 17.47 -24.54 15.09
CA ARG A 331 18.62 -24.72 14.19
C ARG A 331 18.21 -25.51 12.92
N PRO A 332 19.07 -25.58 11.89
CA PRO A 332 18.75 -26.31 10.65
C PRO A 332 18.41 -27.79 10.88
N THR A 333 18.96 -28.39 11.93
CA THR A 333 18.75 -29.78 12.33
C THR A 333 17.48 -30.01 13.16
N THR A 334 16.81 -28.94 13.63
CA THR A 334 15.60 -29.07 14.45
C THR A 334 14.47 -29.69 13.64
N PRO A 335 13.93 -30.88 13.97
CA PRO A 335 12.99 -31.57 13.11
C PRO A 335 11.71 -30.77 12.83
N THR A 336 11.20 -30.87 11.59
CA THR A 336 9.92 -30.27 11.22
C THR A 336 8.76 -30.98 11.91
N GLY A 337 7.74 -30.24 12.32
CA GLY A 337 6.57 -30.82 12.97
C GLY A 337 5.81 -29.82 13.82
N THR A 338 4.74 -30.31 14.45
CA THR A 338 3.96 -29.57 15.44
C THR A 338 4.26 -30.15 16.82
N TYR A 339 4.67 -29.30 17.76
CA TYR A 339 5.10 -29.66 19.10
C TYR A 339 4.22 -28.97 20.13
N GLN A 340 3.74 -29.72 21.11
CA GLN A 340 3.04 -29.16 22.27
C GLN A 340 4.03 -28.90 23.38
N ILE A 341 4.29 -27.62 23.65
CA ILE A 341 5.25 -27.20 24.69
C ILE A 341 4.49 -26.97 25.98
N GLN A 342 4.84 -27.73 27.01
CA GLN A 342 4.30 -27.55 28.36
C GLN A 342 5.08 -26.47 29.09
N VAL A 343 4.37 -25.49 29.64
CA VAL A 343 4.91 -24.44 30.48
C VAL A 343 4.46 -24.70 31.91
N THR A 344 5.41 -24.71 32.83
CA THR A 344 5.18 -24.96 34.25
C THR A 344 5.66 -23.76 35.04
N ALA A 345 4.80 -23.20 35.89
CA ALA A 345 5.17 -22.22 36.90
C ALA A 345 5.11 -22.87 38.28
N THR A 346 6.16 -22.70 39.07
CA THR A 346 6.31 -23.30 40.40
C THR A 346 6.75 -22.28 41.42
N SER A 347 6.16 -22.36 42.62
CA SER A 347 6.66 -21.68 43.82
C SER A 347 6.44 -22.56 45.05
N LYS A 348 7.53 -22.89 45.74
CA LYS A 348 7.60 -23.81 46.90
C LYS A 348 6.77 -25.09 46.67
N ASP A 349 5.51 -25.11 47.14
CA ASP A 349 4.62 -26.27 47.11
C ASP A 349 3.49 -26.17 46.06
N THR A 350 3.39 -25.06 45.35
CA THR A 350 2.33 -24.80 44.37
C THR A 350 2.87 -24.84 42.94
N LYS A 351 2.10 -25.47 42.04
CA LYS A 351 2.45 -25.66 40.64
C LYS A 351 1.23 -25.39 39.77
N SER A 352 1.45 -24.69 38.67
CA SER A 352 0.46 -24.54 37.60
C SER A 352 1.10 -24.90 36.26
N ILE A 353 0.32 -25.56 35.40
CA ILE A 353 0.79 -26.06 34.10
C ILE A 353 -0.16 -25.55 33.02
N THR A 354 0.41 -25.03 31.95
CA THR A 354 -0.29 -24.71 30.71
C THR A 354 0.55 -25.16 29.52
N GLY A 355 0.18 -24.81 28.30
CA GLY A 355 1.02 -25.07 27.13
C GLY A 355 0.79 -24.11 25.99
N TYR A 356 1.72 -24.13 25.03
CA TYR A 356 1.56 -23.48 23.74
C TYR A 356 2.03 -24.41 22.64
N THR A 357 1.58 -24.17 21.41
CA THR A 357 2.00 -24.96 20.26
C THR A 357 3.20 -24.30 19.56
N LEU A 358 4.21 -25.09 19.19
CA LEU A 358 5.33 -24.70 18.34
C LEU A 358 5.23 -25.46 17.01
N ILE A 359 5.25 -24.77 15.88
CA ILE A 359 5.22 -25.37 14.55
C ILE A 359 6.51 -25.05 13.83
N VAL A 360 7.27 -26.10 13.51
CA VAL A 360 8.51 -26.04 12.75
C VAL A 360 8.22 -26.51 11.32
N THR A 361 8.35 -25.61 10.34
CA THR A 361 8.09 -25.94 8.91
C THR A 361 9.40 -26.18 8.15
N PRO A 362 9.41 -27.07 7.14
CA PRO A 362 10.60 -27.32 6.33
C PRO A 362 11.12 -26.05 5.66
N SER A 363 12.44 -25.97 5.51
CA SER A 363 13.09 -24.94 4.70
C SER A 363 12.66 -25.08 3.23
N THR A 364 12.23 -23.98 2.62
CA THR A 364 12.08 -23.94 1.16
C THR A 364 13.45 -23.65 0.55
N SER A 365 13.89 -24.44 -0.44
CA SER A 365 15.12 -24.16 -1.20
C SER A 365 15.11 -22.72 -1.74
N PHE A 366 16.26 -22.04 -1.71
CA PHE A 366 16.40 -20.72 -2.30
C PHE A 366 15.97 -20.74 -3.77
N SER A 367 14.98 -19.92 -4.10
CA SER A 367 14.41 -19.80 -5.43
C SER A 367 14.28 -18.33 -5.78
N PHE A 368 14.68 -18.00 -6.99
CA PHE A 368 14.55 -16.67 -7.57
C PHE A 368 14.19 -16.80 -9.05
N GLY A 369 13.83 -15.70 -9.69
CA GLY A 369 13.63 -15.64 -11.13
C GLY A 369 14.09 -14.32 -11.72
N LEU A 370 14.12 -14.27 -13.04
CA LEU A 370 14.16 -13.02 -13.77
C LEU A 370 12.74 -12.70 -14.25
N GLU A 371 12.36 -11.43 -14.19
CA GLU A 371 11.23 -10.93 -14.98
C GLU A 371 11.67 -10.82 -16.44
N ASP A 372 10.74 -11.03 -17.38
CA ASP A 372 11.00 -10.86 -18.80
C ASP A 372 11.46 -9.42 -19.08
N PRO A 373 12.73 -9.20 -19.46
CA PRO A 373 13.23 -7.86 -19.68
C PRO A 373 12.58 -7.26 -20.92
N ARG A 374 12.38 -5.93 -20.91
CA ARG A 374 11.87 -5.23 -22.09
C ARG A 374 12.87 -5.28 -23.24
N ASP A 375 12.35 -5.52 -24.43
CA ASP A 375 13.09 -5.39 -25.68
C ASP A 375 13.63 -3.97 -25.87
N ILE A 376 14.75 -3.87 -26.58
CA ILE A 376 15.42 -2.61 -26.89
C ILE A 376 15.47 -2.46 -28.42
N ALA A 377 14.96 -1.34 -28.92
CA ALA A 377 15.08 -0.95 -30.32
C ALA A 377 15.93 0.31 -30.44
N ILE A 378 16.96 0.26 -31.29
CA ILE A 378 17.93 1.35 -31.49
C ILE A 378 18.14 1.54 -32.99
N ALA A 379 17.88 2.76 -33.48
CA ALA A 379 18.41 3.18 -34.77
C ALA A 379 19.87 3.59 -34.58
N LYS A 380 20.79 2.96 -35.32
CA LYS A 380 22.21 3.30 -35.21
C LYS A 380 22.44 4.76 -35.63
N PRO A 381 23.40 5.48 -35.02
CA PRO A 381 23.65 6.87 -35.38
C PRO A 381 24.39 6.95 -36.73
N LEU A 382 24.35 8.11 -37.39
CA LEU A 382 25.15 8.35 -38.61
C LEU A 382 26.66 8.38 -38.32
N SER A 383 27.05 8.78 -37.10
CA SER A 383 28.44 8.75 -36.63
C SER A 383 28.50 8.52 -35.10
N GLY A 384 29.61 8.00 -34.61
CA GLY A 384 29.81 7.77 -33.17
C GLY A 384 28.99 6.60 -32.61
N THR A 385 28.51 6.77 -31.37
CA THR A 385 27.86 5.74 -30.55
C THR A 385 26.59 6.30 -29.91
N ILE A 386 25.53 5.50 -29.83
CA ILE A 386 24.30 5.79 -29.10
C ILE A 386 24.11 4.77 -27.97
N THR A 387 23.61 5.19 -26.82
CA THR A 387 23.34 4.29 -25.68
C THR A 387 21.85 4.28 -25.36
N ALA A 388 21.28 3.08 -25.22
CA ALA A 388 19.95 2.88 -24.66
C ALA A 388 20.03 2.02 -23.40
N SER A 389 18.95 1.97 -22.62
CA SER A 389 18.91 1.15 -21.43
C SER A 389 17.56 0.48 -21.22
N ASN A 390 17.59 -0.73 -20.67
CA ASN A 390 16.43 -1.36 -20.05
C ASN A 390 16.73 -1.69 -18.58
N THR A 391 15.78 -2.36 -17.93
CA THR A 391 15.87 -2.77 -16.54
C THR A 391 15.74 -4.28 -16.46
N ILE A 392 16.63 -4.92 -15.70
CA ILE A 392 16.58 -6.34 -15.38
C ILE A 392 16.12 -6.48 -13.94
N ASN A 393 14.95 -7.08 -13.74
CA ASN A 393 14.41 -7.31 -12.40
C ASN A 393 14.68 -8.76 -11.96
N VAL A 394 15.33 -8.90 -10.81
CA VAL A 394 15.52 -10.20 -10.17
C VAL A 394 14.42 -10.38 -9.13
N LEU A 395 13.56 -11.36 -9.33
CA LEU A 395 12.43 -11.68 -8.47
C LEU A 395 12.85 -12.69 -7.40
N TYR A 396 12.56 -12.39 -6.14
CA TYR A 396 12.68 -13.38 -5.07
C TYR A 396 11.46 -14.33 -5.10
N LYS A 397 11.69 -15.65 -5.12
CA LYS A 397 10.63 -16.67 -5.17
C LYS A 397 10.56 -17.55 -3.91
N GLY A 398 11.58 -17.57 -3.05
CA GLY A 398 11.54 -18.24 -1.74
C GLY A 398 12.91 -18.62 -1.16
N GLY A 399 12.94 -19.09 0.08
CA GLY A 399 14.15 -19.58 0.78
C GLY A 399 15.09 -18.51 1.34
N VAL A 400 16.22 -18.88 1.96
CA VAL A 400 17.14 -17.86 2.50
C VAL A 400 17.76 -17.07 1.35
N SER A 401 17.57 -15.74 1.33
CA SER A 401 18.05 -14.90 0.22
C SER A 401 19.57 -14.79 0.21
N GLU A 402 20.19 -15.34 -0.83
CA GLU A 402 21.60 -15.20 -1.16
C GLU A 402 21.81 -14.15 -2.27
N ASN A 403 23.05 -13.71 -2.47
CA ASN A 403 23.39 -12.85 -3.60
C ASN A 403 23.37 -13.69 -4.89
N VAL A 404 22.80 -13.12 -5.96
CA VAL A 404 22.89 -13.67 -7.31
C VAL A 404 23.75 -12.76 -8.17
N THR A 405 24.56 -13.35 -9.03
CA THR A 405 25.32 -12.66 -10.08
C THR A 405 24.49 -12.67 -11.35
N VAL A 406 24.29 -11.49 -11.97
CA VAL A 406 23.55 -11.36 -13.23
C VAL A 406 24.53 -11.09 -14.37
N THR A 407 24.55 -11.99 -15.35
CA THR A 407 25.39 -11.93 -16.55
C THR A 407 24.56 -11.90 -17.82
N GLN A 408 25.17 -11.42 -18.90
CA GLN A 408 24.54 -11.28 -20.22
C GLN A 408 25.45 -11.83 -21.33
N THR A 409 24.85 -12.52 -22.30
CA THR A 409 25.55 -13.05 -23.48
C THR A 409 24.68 -12.89 -24.74
N GLY A 410 25.28 -13.07 -25.92
CA GLY A 410 24.58 -12.94 -27.21
C GLY A 410 24.66 -11.55 -27.84
N PHE A 411 25.44 -10.63 -27.28
CA PHE A 411 25.71 -9.34 -27.92
C PHE A 411 26.48 -9.55 -29.24
N PRO A 412 26.15 -8.81 -30.32
CA PRO A 412 26.98 -8.79 -31.52
C PRO A 412 28.34 -8.13 -31.24
N THR A 413 29.35 -8.47 -32.03
CA THR A 413 30.77 -8.16 -31.79
C THR A 413 31.10 -6.66 -31.74
N ASP A 414 30.23 -5.83 -32.30
CA ASP A 414 30.34 -4.38 -32.48
C ASP A 414 29.41 -3.58 -31.54
N VAL A 415 28.70 -4.25 -30.63
CA VAL A 415 27.85 -3.64 -29.58
C VAL A 415 28.51 -3.80 -28.22
N THR A 416 28.62 -2.70 -27.48
CA THR A 416 29.19 -2.71 -26.13
C THR A 416 28.08 -2.72 -25.07
N GLY A 417 27.89 -3.88 -24.44
CA GLY A 417 27.08 -4.09 -23.24
C GLY A 417 27.92 -4.69 -22.11
N SER A 418 27.47 -4.56 -20.86
CA SER A 418 28.20 -5.15 -19.73
C SER A 418 27.96 -6.66 -19.67
N ALA A 419 29.00 -7.47 -19.83
CA ALA A 419 28.89 -8.94 -19.72
C ALA A 419 28.45 -9.40 -18.32
N THR A 420 28.80 -8.62 -17.28
CA THR A 420 28.30 -8.77 -15.91
C THR A 420 27.65 -7.47 -15.50
N LEU A 421 26.36 -7.48 -15.17
CA LEU A 421 25.66 -6.27 -14.75
C LEU A 421 25.99 -5.92 -13.29
N SER A 422 25.74 -6.86 -12.37
CA SER A 422 26.03 -6.69 -10.96
C SER A 422 25.79 -7.99 -10.17
N THR A 423 26.13 -7.96 -8.88
CA THR A 423 25.65 -8.91 -7.86
C THR A 423 24.61 -8.23 -6.98
N CYS A 424 23.46 -8.86 -6.76
CA CYS A 424 22.44 -8.34 -5.87
C CYS A 424 21.60 -9.44 -5.22
N LYS A 425 20.92 -9.10 -4.10
CA LYS A 425 19.91 -10.00 -3.52
C LYS A 425 18.61 -9.90 -4.33
N PRO A 426 17.93 -11.03 -4.61
CA PRO A 426 16.64 -11.02 -5.29
C PRO A 426 15.65 -10.03 -4.65
N GLY A 427 14.89 -9.31 -5.50
CA GLY A 427 14.17 -8.08 -5.17
C GLY A 427 14.84 -6.82 -5.74
N CYS A 428 16.02 -6.95 -6.35
CA CYS A 428 16.75 -5.86 -7.00
C CYS A 428 16.28 -5.59 -8.43
N SER A 429 16.52 -4.35 -8.86
CA SER A 429 16.29 -3.84 -10.21
C SER A 429 17.59 -3.26 -10.74
N LEU A 430 18.18 -3.88 -11.76
CA LEU A 430 19.47 -3.50 -12.34
C LEU A 430 19.27 -2.72 -13.64
N LYS A 431 19.93 -1.55 -13.75
CA LYS A 431 19.96 -0.79 -15.00
C LYS A 431 20.98 -1.44 -15.94
N ASN A 432 20.53 -1.81 -17.14
CA ASN A 432 21.39 -2.36 -18.18
C ASN A 432 21.52 -1.33 -19.31
N ASN A 433 22.76 -0.87 -19.55
CA ASN A 433 23.08 0.09 -20.60
C ASN A 433 23.75 -0.64 -21.77
N ILE A 434 23.23 -0.42 -22.98
CA ILE A 434 23.73 -1.01 -24.23
C ILE A 434 24.10 0.11 -25.16
N SER A 435 25.32 0.04 -25.71
CA SER A 435 25.84 1.03 -26.64
C SER A 435 26.05 0.45 -28.03
N VAL A 436 25.48 1.11 -29.03
CA VAL A 436 25.50 0.72 -30.45
C VAL A 436 26.30 1.75 -31.24
N ARG A 437 27.22 1.31 -32.10
CA ARG A 437 28.02 2.18 -32.95
C ARG A 437 27.34 2.42 -34.29
N SER A 438 27.69 3.52 -34.95
CA SER A 438 27.28 3.81 -36.34
C SER A 438 27.64 2.69 -37.33
N THR A 439 28.74 1.98 -37.08
CA THR A 439 29.21 0.84 -37.88
C THR A 439 28.53 -0.48 -37.53
N SER A 440 27.68 -0.52 -36.49
CA SER A 440 27.07 -1.78 -36.05
C SER A 440 26.16 -2.36 -37.13
N LYS A 441 26.18 -3.69 -37.27
CA LYS A 441 25.31 -4.38 -38.23
C LYS A 441 23.84 -4.28 -37.80
N SER A 442 22.97 -3.99 -38.76
CA SER A 442 21.53 -3.94 -38.55
C SER A 442 20.94 -5.35 -38.52
N GLY A 443 19.97 -5.56 -37.64
CA GLY A 443 19.36 -6.87 -37.41
C GLY A 443 18.74 -6.99 -36.01
N ASN A 444 18.12 -8.14 -35.77
CA ASN A 444 17.53 -8.50 -34.48
C ASN A 444 18.42 -9.53 -33.79
N TYR A 445 18.82 -9.23 -32.56
CA TYR A 445 19.73 -10.04 -31.76
C TYR A 445 19.02 -10.50 -30.49
N THR A 446 19.10 -11.79 -30.19
CA THR A 446 18.58 -12.34 -28.93
C THR A 446 19.66 -12.27 -27.86
N ILE A 447 19.39 -11.52 -26.79
CA ILE A 447 20.30 -11.40 -25.66
C ILE A 447 19.82 -12.30 -24.54
N PHE A 448 20.72 -13.14 -24.02
CA PHE A 448 20.46 -14.04 -22.92
C PHE A 448 20.90 -13.39 -21.61
N VAL A 449 20.02 -13.40 -20.61
CA VAL A 449 20.28 -12.91 -19.26
C VAL A 449 20.27 -14.10 -18.33
N THR A 450 21.34 -14.30 -17.58
CA THR A 450 21.47 -15.39 -16.61
C THR A 450 21.70 -14.80 -15.23
N ALA A 451 20.86 -15.16 -14.26
CA ALA A 451 21.08 -14.87 -12.85
C ALA A 451 21.40 -16.19 -12.13
N THR A 452 22.49 -16.25 -11.36
CA THR A 452 22.92 -17.46 -10.65
C THR A 452 23.59 -17.15 -9.32
N ASN A 453 23.39 -18.00 -8.31
CA ASN A 453 24.19 -18.04 -7.08
C ASN A 453 25.16 -19.24 -7.06
N GLY A 454 25.40 -19.88 -8.21
CA GLY A 454 26.23 -21.08 -8.35
C GLY A 454 25.52 -22.41 -8.06
N LYS A 455 24.32 -22.39 -7.45
CA LYS A 455 23.49 -23.58 -7.19
C LYS A 455 22.15 -23.54 -7.92
N ALA A 456 21.48 -22.40 -7.88
CA ALA A 456 20.24 -22.13 -8.58
C ALA A 456 20.51 -21.09 -9.68
N THR A 457 19.87 -21.30 -10.83
CA THR A 457 20.04 -20.46 -12.01
C THR A 457 18.67 -20.14 -12.60
N SER A 458 18.46 -18.88 -12.98
CA SER A 458 17.30 -18.43 -13.76
C SER A 458 17.79 -17.72 -15.00
N THR A 459 17.13 -18.00 -16.12
CA THR A 459 17.41 -17.36 -17.41
C THR A 459 16.19 -16.59 -17.91
N ALA A 460 16.44 -15.53 -18.66
CA ALA A 460 15.45 -14.78 -19.43
C ALA A 460 16.11 -14.24 -20.70
N THR A 461 15.31 -13.80 -21.67
CA THR A 461 15.80 -13.25 -22.94
C THR A 461 15.09 -11.95 -23.29
N TYR A 462 15.78 -11.07 -24.02
CA TYR A 462 15.15 -9.93 -24.69
C TYR A 462 15.76 -9.73 -26.08
N THR A 463 15.04 -9.03 -26.94
CA THR A 463 15.45 -8.71 -28.30
C THR A 463 16.10 -7.33 -28.34
N LEU A 464 17.32 -7.26 -28.88
CA LEU A 464 17.97 -6.03 -29.31
C LEU A 464 17.77 -5.87 -30.82
N SER A 465 16.95 -4.90 -31.22
CA SER A 465 16.69 -4.59 -32.63
C SER A 465 17.52 -3.37 -33.04
N ILE A 466 18.42 -3.56 -34.01
CA ILE A 466 19.27 -2.50 -34.56
C ILE A 466 18.79 -2.19 -35.98
N SER A 467 18.34 -0.96 -36.20
CA SER A 467 17.96 -0.49 -37.54
C SER A 467 19.01 0.46 -38.12
N ASP A 468 19.07 0.53 -39.44
CA ASP A 468 19.93 1.49 -40.13
C ASP A 468 19.56 2.93 -39.80
N ALA A 469 20.58 3.79 -39.80
CA ALA A 469 20.39 5.23 -39.66
C ALA A 469 19.62 5.74 -40.88
N VAL A 470 18.52 6.46 -40.66
CA VAL A 470 17.86 7.20 -41.74
C VAL A 470 18.63 8.51 -41.96
N PRO A 471 19.18 8.76 -43.16
CA PRO A 471 19.91 10.00 -43.44
C PRO A 471 19.01 11.23 -43.22
N PHE A 472 19.59 12.28 -42.65
CA PHE A 472 18.93 13.57 -42.53
C PHE A 472 18.72 14.19 -43.91
N THR A 473 17.54 14.72 -44.20
CA THR A 473 17.30 15.48 -45.45
C THR A 473 16.19 16.52 -45.27
N TYR A 474 16.23 17.55 -46.10
CA TYR A 474 15.32 18.71 -46.03
C TYR A 474 15.14 19.36 -47.40
N THR A 475 14.08 20.16 -47.53
CA THR A 475 13.86 21.10 -48.63
C THR A 475 13.98 22.54 -48.15
N ILE A 476 14.26 23.45 -49.07
CA ILE A 476 14.22 24.89 -48.86
C ILE A 476 13.45 25.53 -49.99
N GLU A 477 12.52 26.41 -49.65
CA GLU A 477 11.76 27.27 -50.56
C GLU A 477 11.79 28.70 -50.01
N ASP A 478 11.64 29.69 -50.88
CA ASP A 478 11.55 31.10 -50.52
C ASP A 478 10.21 31.71 -50.95
N SER A 479 9.89 32.90 -50.46
CA SER A 479 8.60 33.55 -50.72
C SER A 479 8.51 34.22 -52.10
N GLY A 480 9.54 34.10 -52.94
CA GLY A 480 9.62 34.70 -54.26
C GLY A 480 10.43 36.01 -54.31
N ASP A 481 10.50 36.58 -55.51
CA ASP A 481 11.23 37.81 -55.80
C ASP A 481 10.72 38.99 -54.97
N ILE A 482 11.63 39.88 -54.56
CA ILE A 482 11.32 41.08 -53.79
C ILE A 482 11.74 42.34 -54.55
N SER A 483 11.01 43.44 -54.36
CA SER A 483 11.24 44.69 -55.08
C SER A 483 11.30 45.86 -54.12
N ILE A 484 12.45 46.53 -54.05
CA ILE A 484 12.66 47.67 -53.17
C ILE A 484 12.84 48.93 -54.02
N THR A 485 11.98 49.92 -53.77
CA THR A 485 12.15 51.26 -54.35
C THR A 485 13.13 52.05 -53.49
N ARG A 486 14.17 52.62 -54.11
CA ARG A 486 15.18 53.41 -53.42
C ARG A 486 14.54 54.60 -52.71
N PRO A 487 15.03 54.96 -51.51
CA PRO A 487 14.62 56.21 -50.88
C PRO A 487 15.18 57.40 -51.68
N SER A 488 14.45 58.52 -51.68
CA SER A 488 14.85 59.76 -52.36
C SER A 488 15.93 60.56 -51.61
N ASP A 489 16.15 60.26 -50.33
CA ASP A 489 17.10 60.91 -49.43
C ASP A 489 18.23 59.95 -49.01
N THR A 490 19.43 60.48 -48.78
CA THR A 490 20.64 59.76 -48.35
C THR A 490 20.61 59.30 -46.89
N LEU A 491 19.73 59.87 -46.06
CA LEU A 491 19.62 59.53 -44.64
C LEU A 491 18.65 58.39 -44.33
N THR A 492 17.79 57.99 -45.27
CA THR A 492 16.78 56.94 -45.08
C THR A 492 17.16 55.64 -45.79
N THR A 493 16.60 54.53 -45.33
CA THR A 493 16.72 53.21 -45.95
C THR A 493 15.34 52.67 -46.28
N SER A 494 15.17 52.09 -47.47
CA SER A 494 13.99 51.31 -47.82
C SER A 494 14.30 49.83 -47.61
N SER A 495 13.33 49.07 -47.12
CA SER A 495 13.52 47.63 -46.87
C SER A 495 12.33 46.80 -47.30
N ASP A 496 12.62 45.55 -47.64
CA ASP A 496 11.62 44.50 -47.87
C ASP A 496 12.18 43.16 -47.39
N SER A 497 11.33 42.17 -47.21
CA SER A 497 11.72 40.89 -46.61
C SER A 497 11.34 39.69 -47.45
N ASN A 498 12.24 38.72 -47.53
CA ASN A 498 11.95 37.39 -48.06
C ASN A 498 11.81 36.40 -46.89
N VAL A 499 10.90 35.43 -47.03
CA VAL A 499 10.65 34.38 -46.06
C VAL A 499 11.10 33.02 -46.63
N PHE A 500 12.02 32.37 -45.93
CA PHE A 500 12.50 31.02 -46.24
C PHE A 500 11.75 29.97 -45.43
N TYR A 501 11.25 28.96 -46.11
CA TYR A 501 10.59 27.78 -45.57
C TYR A 501 11.53 26.59 -45.67
N VAL A 502 12.00 26.08 -44.54
CA VAL A 502 12.80 24.87 -44.48
C VAL A 502 11.94 23.74 -43.95
N THR A 503 11.78 22.66 -44.72
CA THR A 503 10.98 21.50 -44.34
C THR A 503 11.86 20.29 -44.11
N HIS A 504 11.88 19.79 -42.88
CA HIS A 504 12.54 18.52 -42.55
C HIS A 504 11.76 17.34 -43.13
N LEU A 505 12.45 16.42 -43.81
CA LEU A 505 11.81 15.26 -44.44
C LEU A 505 12.07 13.98 -43.62
N THR A 506 13.33 13.57 -43.48
CA THR A 506 13.72 12.30 -42.84
C THR A 506 14.97 12.46 -42.00
N GLY A 507 15.20 11.49 -41.10
CA GLY A 507 16.39 11.42 -40.25
C GLY A 507 16.24 12.17 -38.92
N TYR A 508 17.32 12.18 -38.14
CA TYR A 508 17.36 12.93 -36.88
C TYR A 508 17.50 14.43 -37.14
N LYS A 509 16.74 15.24 -36.40
CA LYS A 509 16.79 16.71 -36.43
C LYS A 509 18.21 17.22 -36.20
N GLN A 510 18.75 17.99 -37.15
CA GLN A 510 20.08 18.59 -37.08
C GLN A 510 20.01 20.11 -37.22
N THR A 511 21.01 20.80 -36.67
CA THR A 511 21.17 22.24 -36.84
C THR A 511 21.50 22.57 -38.29
N MET A 512 20.77 23.54 -38.85
CA MET A 512 20.89 24.09 -40.19
C MET A 512 21.31 25.56 -40.08
N SER A 513 22.41 25.93 -40.73
CA SER A 513 22.91 27.30 -40.82
C SER A 513 22.66 27.88 -42.20
N PHE A 514 22.46 29.20 -42.27
CA PHE A 514 22.13 29.92 -43.50
C PHE A 514 23.30 30.80 -43.91
N LEU A 515 23.58 30.86 -45.21
CA LEU A 515 24.55 31.76 -45.82
C LEU A 515 23.93 32.43 -47.03
N GLN A 516 23.92 33.77 -47.04
CA GLN A 516 23.41 34.59 -48.13
C GLN A 516 24.56 35.20 -48.93
N THR A 517 24.43 35.18 -50.26
CA THR A 517 25.37 35.81 -51.21
C THR A 517 24.61 36.53 -52.33
N GLY A 518 25.30 37.41 -53.07
CA GLY A 518 24.74 38.11 -54.24
C GLY A 518 24.18 39.51 -53.98
N LEU A 519 24.32 40.05 -52.75
CA LEU A 519 23.87 41.40 -52.45
C LEU A 519 24.64 42.46 -53.27
N PRO A 520 23.94 43.48 -53.83
CA PRO A 520 24.60 44.59 -54.51
C PRO A 520 25.34 45.52 -53.54
N SER A 521 26.28 46.30 -54.09
CA SER A 521 27.02 47.30 -53.31
C SER A 521 26.07 48.29 -52.62
N GLY A 522 26.27 48.51 -51.32
CA GLY A 522 25.46 49.42 -50.51
C GLY A 522 24.14 48.84 -49.99
N ALA A 523 23.77 47.61 -50.36
CA ALA A 523 22.69 46.89 -49.70
C ALA A 523 23.19 46.15 -48.45
N THR A 524 22.32 46.05 -47.45
CA THR A 524 22.57 45.29 -46.21
C THR A 524 21.43 44.31 -45.97
N ALA A 525 21.70 43.21 -45.27
CA ALA A 525 20.68 42.22 -44.94
C ALA A 525 20.79 41.78 -43.47
N THR A 526 19.65 41.48 -42.86
CA THR A 526 19.63 40.91 -41.51
C THR A 526 20.22 39.50 -41.48
N SER A 527 20.82 39.09 -40.36
CA SER A 527 21.33 37.73 -40.23
C SER A 527 20.17 36.72 -40.18
N ILE A 528 20.32 35.61 -40.89
CA ILE A 528 19.34 34.53 -40.88
C ILE A 528 19.70 33.54 -39.77
N ALA A 529 18.86 33.47 -38.74
CA ALA A 529 19.10 32.60 -37.59
C ALA A 529 19.06 31.11 -37.96
N SER A 530 19.94 30.30 -37.37
CA SER A 530 19.94 28.84 -37.54
C SER A 530 18.65 28.20 -37.01
N CYS A 531 18.36 26.97 -37.44
CA CYS A 531 17.24 26.18 -36.92
C CYS A 531 17.55 24.67 -36.91
N THR A 532 16.87 23.88 -36.07
CA THR A 532 17.17 22.45 -35.85
C THR A 532 16.15 21.49 -36.46
N ALA A 533 15.05 21.99 -36.99
CA ALA A 533 13.94 21.23 -37.57
C ALA A 533 13.24 22.08 -38.64
N THR A 534 12.05 21.66 -39.07
CA THR A 534 11.17 22.49 -39.93
C THR A 534 11.00 23.89 -39.33
N CYS A 535 11.32 24.91 -40.10
CA CYS A 535 11.38 26.28 -39.61
C CYS A 535 11.07 27.30 -40.70
N THR A 536 10.61 28.46 -40.27
CA THR A 536 10.44 29.65 -41.12
C THR A 536 11.42 30.72 -40.67
N ARG A 537 12.09 31.37 -41.63
CA ARG A 537 13.08 32.42 -41.38
C ARG A 537 12.85 33.61 -42.29
N THR A 538 12.95 34.80 -41.73
CA THR A 538 12.80 36.04 -42.48
C THR A 538 14.17 36.69 -42.64
N ASN A 539 14.48 37.12 -43.87
CA ASN A 539 15.63 37.97 -44.18
C ASN A 539 15.11 39.31 -44.68
N THR A 540 15.52 40.40 -44.03
CA THR A 540 15.14 41.75 -44.43
C THR A 540 16.34 42.41 -45.09
N ILE A 541 16.16 42.84 -46.33
CA ILE A 541 17.17 43.56 -47.09
C ILE A 541 16.83 45.05 -47.02
N SER A 542 17.85 45.86 -46.75
CA SER A 542 17.76 47.32 -46.70
C SER A 542 18.70 47.93 -47.72
N VAL A 543 18.19 48.87 -48.52
CA VAL A 543 18.93 49.61 -49.55
C VAL A 543 18.96 51.10 -49.23
N ARG A 544 19.97 51.80 -49.74
CA ARG A 544 20.14 53.25 -49.61
C ARG A 544 19.82 53.94 -50.92
N SER A 545 19.71 55.27 -50.89
CA SER A 545 19.57 56.07 -52.10
C SER A 545 20.77 55.97 -53.05
N THR A 546 21.90 55.37 -52.66
CA THR A 546 23.07 55.16 -53.53
C THR A 546 23.19 53.72 -54.06
N THR A 547 22.35 52.80 -53.60
CA THR A 547 22.38 51.40 -54.09
C THR A 547 22.02 51.38 -55.58
N PRO A 548 22.81 50.75 -56.47
CA PRO A 548 22.54 50.78 -57.89
C PRO A 548 21.20 50.10 -58.24
N THR A 549 20.46 50.68 -59.20
CA THR A 549 19.25 50.07 -59.73
C THR A 549 19.61 48.88 -60.60
N GLY A 550 18.73 47.87 -60.61
CA GLY A 550 18.99 46.65 -61.36
C GLY A 550 18.29 45.44 -60.77
N SER A 551 18.62 44.30 -61.35
CA SER A 551 18.12 42.98 -60.95
C SER A 551 19.30 42.16 -60.45
N TYR A 552 19.24 41.73 -59.19
CA TYR A 552 20.34 41.04 -58.52
C TYR A 552 19.90 39.64 -58.08
N PRO A 553 20.56 38.57 -58.55
CA PRO A 553 20.28 37.23 -58.09
C PRO A 553 20.85 37.03 -56.68
N ILE A 554 19.97 36.86 -55.70
CA ILE A 554 20.35 36.54 -54.32
C ILE A 554 20.29 35.03 -54.16
N THR A 555 21.36 34.43 -53.62
CA THR A 555 21.42 32.99 -53.34
C THR A 555 21.51 32.75 -51.85
N VAL A 556 20.66 31.87 -51.34
CA VAL A 556 20.67 31.45 -49.94
C VAL A 556 20.99 29.96 -49.87
N THR A 557 22.10 29.64 -49.21
CA THR A 557 22.56 28.28 -48.95
C THR A 557 22.24 27.90 -47.52
N VAL A 558 21.50 26.81 -47.33
CA VAL A 558 21.35 26.15 -46.04
C VAL A 558 22.32 24.99 -45.95
N THR A 559 23.00 24.84 -44.82
CA THR A 559 24.00 23.78 -44.58
C THR A 559 23.71 23.06 -43.26
N SER A 560 23.73 21.73 -43.30
CA SER A 560 23.75 20.87 -42.11
C SER A 560 24.76 19.74 -42.31
N GLY A 561 25.87 19.79 -41.57
CA GLY A 561 27.00 18.90 -41.81
C GLY A 561 27.52 18.99 -43.25
N THR A 562 27.46 17.89 -44.00
CA THR A 562 27.86 17.83 -45.41
C THR A 562 26.72 18.15 -46.39
N ILE A 563 25.48 18.26 -45.94
CA ILE A 563 24.31 18.45 -46.80
C ILE A 563 24.07 19.94 -47.01
N LYS A 564 24.11 20.37 -48.27
CA LYS A 564 23.84 21.75 -48.70
C LYS A 564 22.65 21.78 -49.66
N LYS A 565 21.71 22.70 -49.43
CA LYS A 565 20.61 23.02 -50.34
C LYS A 565 20.55 24.52 -50.55
N THR A 566 20.19 24.94 -51.75
CA THR A 566 20.17 26.35 -52.15
C THR A 566 18.82 26.72 -52.72
N THR A 567 18.37 27.94 -52.42
CA THR A 567 17.32 28.62 -53.19
C THR A 567 17.84 29.96 -53.66
N SER A 568 17.28 30.48 -54.75
CA SER A 568 17.66 31.77 -55.32
C SER A 568 16.42 32.56 -55.71
N TYR A 569 16.45 33.85 -55.40
CA TYR A 569 15.40 34.80 -55.75
C TYR A 569 16.02 36.07 -56.32
N THR A 570 15.20 36.87 -56.99
CA THR A 570 15.60 38.13 -57.59
C THR A 570 15.30 39.29 -56.65
N LEU A 571 16.31 40.09 -56.32
CA LEU A 571 16.14 41.40 -55.71
C LEU A 571 16.11 42.46 -56.81
N ILE A 572 14.96 43.12 -56.98
CA ILE A 572 14.79 44.20 -57.94
C ILE A 572 14.89 45.54 -57.22
N ILE A 573 15.83 46.39 -57.64
CA ILE A 573 16.02 47.73 -57.08
C ILE A 573 15.58 48.75 -58.12
N ARG A 574 14.58 49.57 -57.75
CA ARG A 574 14.00 50.61 -58.60
C ARG A 574 14.31 52.00 -58.10
#